data_AF-A0A8K0RVN4-F1
#
_entry.id   AF-A0A8K0RVN4-F1
#
_cell.length_a   1.000
_cell.length_b   1.000
_cell.length_c   1.000
_cell.angle_alpha   90.00
_cell.angle_beta   90.00
_cell.angle_gamma   90.00
#
_symmetry.space_group_name_H-M   'P 1'
#
loop_
_entity.id
_entity.type
_entity.pdbx_description
1 polymer ?
#
loop_
_entity_poly.entity_id
_entity_poly.type
_entity_poly.pdbx_seq_one_letter_code
_entity_poly.pdbx_strand_id
1 'polypeptide(L)'
;MTRFFSAFLAVLAASKVYASIDIVPGATWTATNTGEHVQAHGHGLIEVDGTYYMIGEDKTDGTFFQNVNCYSSTDLVEWTYRGSLLSRTTEAGDLGPNRIVERPKVIYNDDTGKYVLYLHIDSSDYKDAKIGIATGDTVCGKYTYHRSFRPLGKQSRDMGLFKDDDGSAYLMTEDREYGTRIMSLSDDYLNVTDITYEWKYFAESPAMLKQNGYYFIFGSHLTGWNANDNVYSYAKSLSGPWSEWTEFAPIGSKTFSSQVSYIQPLGTNNAIYIGDRWVSTNLAASTYVWLPLKVDGTKVTLEWHDSWTPDVAKGTWSEAKSTRREGEDAELADEARVISCNECSGDKAVGYIGGDKKGTVTFKGIKSSGGLSTINIKYRNGDVGSRFATVSVNGESQKLAFLSTRHLSETGLSRGFFDLEEGSDNTITISNGDGWGPDVDALLSPA
;
A
#
# COMPACT_ATOMS: atom_id res chain seq x y z
N MET A 1 2.07 36.45 57.11
CA MET A 1 1.90 36.60 55.64
C MET A 1 3.16 36.05 54.99
N THR A 2 3.14 34.79 54.59
CA THR A 2 4.30 34.11 54.01
C THR A 2 3.93 33.78 52.57
N ARG A 3 4.48 34.54 51.61
CA ARG A 3 4.24 34.34 50.18
C ARG A 3 5.18 33.25 49.68
N PHE A 4 4.63 32.11 49.28
CA PHE A 4 5.35 31.13 48.46
C PHE A 4 5.39 31.64 47.01
N PHE A 5 6.60 31.85 46.48
CA PHE A 5 6.84 32.01 45.06
C PHE A 5 7.01 30.61 44.45
N SER A 6 6.04 30.15 43.67
CA SER A 6 6.24 28.99 42.79
C SER A 6 6.98 29.44 41.55
N ALA A 7 8.20 28.95 41.37
CA ALA A 7 8.94 29.07 40.12
C ALA A 7 8.33 28.10 39.09
N PHE A 8 7.75 28.63 38.02
CA PHE A 8 7.37 27.84 36.86
C PHE A 8 8.64 27.47 36.09
N LEU A 9 9.02 26.20 36.12
CA LEU A 9 10.04 25.64 35.24
C LEU A 9 9.40 25.49 33.85
N ALA A 10 9.76 26.38 32.92
CA ALA A 10 9.42 26.21 31.52
C ALA A 10 10.28 25.08 30.95
N VAL A 11 9.68 23.90 30.78
CA VAL A 11 10.29 22.81 30.01
C VAL A 11 10.27 23.26 28.55
N LEU A 12 11.43 23.65 28.01
CA LEU A 12 11.62 23.69 26.56
C LEU A 12 11.45 22.26 26.06
N ALA A 13 10.30 21.95 25.48
CA ALA A 13 10.19 20.82 24.58
C ALA A 13 11.10 21.13 23.39
N ALA A 14 12.22 20.41 23.26
CA ALA A 14 12.97 20.38 22.02
C ALA A 14 11.99 19.91 20.94
N SER A 15 11.63 20.81 20.03
CA SER A 15 10.94 20.46 18.80
C SER A 15 11.85 19.52 18.03
N LYS A 16 11.65 18.21 18.20
CA LYS A 16 12.16 17.23 17.23
C LYS A 16 11.63 17.70 15.88
N VAL A 17 12.53 17.90 14.92
CA VAL A 17 12.15 18.10 13.53
C VAL A 17 11.26 16.92 13.17
N TYR A 18 10.07 17.19 12.64
CA TYR A 18 9.11 16.17 12.26
C TYR A 18 9.77 15.16 11.30
N ALA A 19 9.47 13.87 11.52
CA ALA A 19 9.89 12.76 10.67
C ALA A 19 9.66 13.08 9.18
N SER A 20 10.71 12.94 8.37
CA SER A 20 10.58 12.92 6.91
C SER A 20 10.89 11.51 6.45
N ILE A 21 9.86 10.67 6.50
CA ILE A 21 9.89 9.31 5.97
C ILE A 21 9.08 9.25 4.69
N ASP A 22 9.54 8.42 3.76
CA ASP A 22 9.11 8.49 2.38
C ASP A 22 8.22 7.31 1.98
N ILE A 23 7.28 7.60 1.12
CA ILE A 23 6.64 6.63 0.25
C ILE A 23 7.58 6.34 -0.91
N VAL A 24 7.88 5.05 -1.10
CA VAL A 24 8.79 4.56 -2.14
C VAL A 24 8.04 3.55 -3.01
N PRO A 25 7.55 3.95 -4.20
CA PRO A 25 6.67 3.12 -5.02
C PRO A 25 7.39 1.86 -5.52
N GLY A 26 6.76 0.70 -5.36
CA GLY A 26 7.31 -0.60 -5.76
C GLY A 26 8.32 -1.20 -4.79
N ALA A 27 8.60 -0.55 -3.66
CA ALA A 27 9.46 -1.13 -2.62
C ALA A 27 8.76 -2.27 -1.87
N THR A 28 9.55 -3.16 -1.27
CA THR A 28 9.13 -4.07 -0.21
C THR A 28 8.80 -3.24 1.03
N TRP A 29 7.58 -3.34 1.53
CA TRP A 29 7.11 -2.59 2.70
C TRP A 29 7.08 -3.54 3.88
N THR A 30 8.00 -3.37 4.82
CA THR A 30 8.06 -4.25 6.00
C THR A 30 7.18 -3.68 7.11
N ALA A 31 6.28 -4.50 7.67
CA ALA A 31 5.48 -4.09 8.81
C ALA A 31 6.33 -4.01 10.09
N THR A 32 6.22 -2.89 10.81
CA THR A 32 7.18 -2.48 11.85
C THR A 32 7.23 -3.43 13.05
N ASN A 33 6.16 -4.19 13.30
CA ASN A 33 6.05 -5.12 14.44
C ASN A 33 6.27 -6.59 14.08
N THR A 34 6.32 -6.96 12.81
CA THR A 34 6.48 -8.37 12.38
C THR A 34 7.79 -8.62 11.66
N GLY A 35 8.36 -7.60 11.01
CA GLY A 35 9.52 -7.79 10.13
C GLY A 35 9.17 -8.53 8.84
N GLU A 36 7.88 -8.66 8.52
CA GLU A 36 7.34 -9.31 7.33
C GLU A 36 6.84 -8.27 6.31
N HIS A 37 6.82 -8.62 5.02
CA HIS A 37 6.21 -7.75 4.00
C HIS A 37 4.73 -7.55 4.30
N VAL A 38 4.25 -6.32 4.14
CA VAL A 38 2.84 -5.97 4.19
C VAL A 38 2.11 -6.77 3.11
N GLN A 39 1.14 -7.57 3.53
CA GLN A 39 0.25 -8.34 2.67
C GLN A 39 -1.17 -7.79 2.82
N ALA A 40 -1.49 -6.78 2.01
CA ALA A 40 -2.79 -6.12 1.94
C ALA A 40 -3.01 -5.60 0.50
N HIS A 41 -3.10 -6.48 -0.48
CA HIS A 41 -3.33 -6.10 -1.88
C HIS A 41 -4.80 -5.76 -2.15
N GLY A 42 -5.11 -5.04 -3.21
CA GLY A 42 -6.49 -4.63 -3.52
C GLY A 42 -7.12 -3.79 -2.39
N HIS A 43 -6.29 -3.15 -1.55
CA HIS A 43 -6.74 -2.57 -0.30
C HIS A 43 -7.58 -1.30 -0.49
N GLY A 44 -8.43 -1.06 0.50
CA GLY A 44 -8.95 0.28 0.79
C GLY A 44 -8.26 0.89 2.01
N LEU A 45 -8.46 2.19 2.18
CA LEU A 45 -8.13 2.91 3.41
C LEU A 45 -9.40 3.40 4.11
N ILE A 46 -9.34 3.47 5.43
CA ILE A 46 -10.26 4.22 6.27
C ILE A 46 -9.44 4.96 7.34
N GLU A 47 -9.80 6.20 7.63
CA GLU A 47 -9.16 7.02 8.65
C GLU A 47 -10.14 7.18 9.83
N VAL A 48 -9.64 6.97 11.05
CA VAL A 48 -10.37 7.16 12.30
C VAL A 48 -9.43 7.79 13.32
N ASP A 49 -9.79 8.97 13.82
CA ASP A 49 -9.10 9.70 14.88
C ASP A 49 -7.58 9.90 14.63
N GLY A 50 -7.22 10.27 13.40
CA GLY A 50 -5.84 10.48 12.95
C GLY A 50 -5.07 9.20 12.63
N THR A 51 -5.73 8.03 12.68
CA THR A 51 -5.13 6.74 12.33
C THR A 51 -5.72 6.21 11.03
N TYR A 52 -4.84 5.96 10.07
CA TYR A 52 -5.18 5.30 8.82
C TYR A 52 -5.11 3.79 8.97
N TYR A 53 -6.08 3.09 8.39
CA TYR A 53 -6.14 1.64 8.39
C TYR A 53 -6.19 1.11 6.96
N MET A 54 -5.20 0.28 6.62
CA MET A 54 -5.09 -0.41 5.34
C MET A 54 -5.63 -1.82 5.48
N ILE A 55 -6.65 -2.11 4.68
CA ILE A 55 -7.40 -3.36 4.75
C ILE A 55 -7.37 -4.00 3.37
N GLY A 56 -6.73 -5.17 3.27
CA GLY A 56 -6.39 -5.77 1.98
C GLY A 56 -6.24 -7.28 2.03
N GLU A 57 -6.00 -7.83 0.85
CA GLU A 57 -5.84 -9.26 0.61
C GLU A 57 -4.47 -9.74 1.08
N ASP A 58 -4.45 -10.83 1.84
CA ASP A 58 -3.24 -11.63 2.02
C ASP A 58 -3.01 -12.47 0.76
N LYS A 59 -1.82 -12.37 0.15
CA LYS A 59 -1.43 -13.15 -1.04
C LYS A 59 -0.16 -13.96 -0.80
N THR A 60 0.21 -14.17 0.47
CA THR A 60 1.40 -14.93 0.85
C THR A 60 1.43 -16.33 0.24
N ASP A 61 0.26 -16.98 0.13
CA ASP A 61 0.09 -18.34 -0.39
C ASP A 61 -0.71 -18.37 -1.70
N GLY A 62 -0.52 -17.35 -2.55
CA GLY A 62 -1.07 -17.30 -3.91
C GLY A 62 -2.48 -16.70 -4.01
N THR A 63 -3.27 -17.21 -4.96
CA THR A 63 -4.49 -16.51 -5.42
C THR A 63 -5.73 -16.76 -4.58
N PHE A 64 -5.83 -17.91 -3.92
CA PHE A 64 -7.02 -18.26 -3.15
C PHE A 64 -7.10 -17.44 -1.87
N PHE A 65 -8.27 -17.39 -1.25
CA PHE A 65 -8.44 -16.63 -0.03
C PHE A 65 -7.59 -17.20 1.12
N GLN A 66 -6.81 -16.34 1.79
CA GLN A 66 -6.19 -16.64 3.08
C GLN A 66 -6.79 -15.77 4.19
N ASN A 67 -6.61 -14.46 4.08
CA ASN A 67 -7.03 -13.48 5.07
C ASN A 67 -7.41 -12.16 4.41
N VAL A 68 -8.29 -11.41 5.07
CA VAL A 68 -8.41 -9.96 4.90
C VAL A 68 -7.60 -9.33 6.03
N ASN A 69 -6.40 -8.86 5.74
CA ASN A 69 -5.47 -8.30 6.73
C ASN A 69 -5.76 -6.83 7.01
N CYS A 70 -5.39 -6.38 8.21
CA CYS A 70 -5.44 -4.98 8.64
C CYS A 70 -4.07 -4.50 9.10
N TYR A 71 -3.70 -3.31 8.65
CA TYR A 71 -2.53 -2.57 9.12
C TYR A 71 -2.97 -1.17 9.53
N SER A 72 -2.26 -0.54 10.46
CA SER A 72 -2.51 0.86 10.82
C SER A 72 -1.27 1.72 10.70
N SER A 73 -1.45 3.00 10.41
CA SER A 73 -0.41 4.02 10.33
C SER A 73 -0.95 5.38 10.78
N THR A 74 -0.09 6.25 11.30
CA THR A 74 -0.44 7.66 11.59
C THR A 74 0.14 8.63 10.56
N ASP A 75 0.96 8.14 9.63
CA ASP A 75 1.73 8.94 8.67
C ASP A 75 1.60 8.44 7.21
N LEU A 76 0.87 7.34 6.98
CA LEU A 76 0.73 6.63 5.70
C LEU A 76 1.99 5.92 5.20
N VAL A 77 3.06 5.87 6.00
CA VAL A 77 4.37 5.34 5.61
C VAL A 77 4.73 4.12 6.46
N GLU A 78 4.71 4.26 7.79
CA GLU A 78 4.98 3.18 8.73
C GLU A 78 3.71 2.39 9.01
N TRP A 79 3.72 1.10 8.66
CA TRP A 79 2.57 0.21 8.81
C TRP A 79 2.80 -0.82 9.91
N THR A 80 1.90 -0.87 10.87
CA THR A 80 1.90 -1.91 11.92
C THR A 80 0.78 -2.90 11.66
N TYR A 81 1.08 -4.20 11.64
CA TYR A 81 0.08 -5.25 11.47
C TYR A 81 -0.83 -5.35 12.70
N ARG A 82 -2.15 -5.42 12.47
CA ARG A 82 -3.19 -5.47 13.51
C ARG A 82 -3.95 -6.79 13.57
N GLY A 83 -3.71 -7.70 12.63
CA GLY A 83 -4.44 -8.96 12.51
C GLY A 83 -5.39 -8.97 11.31
N SER A 84 -6.07 -10.10 11.12
CA SER A 84 -7.06 -10.27 10.05
C SER A 84 -8.49 -9.97 10.50
N LEU A 85 -9.28 -9.32 9.65
CA LEU A 85 -10.72 -9.10 9.84
C LEU A 85 -11.49 -10.42 9.63
N LEU A 86 -11.14 -11.12 8.56
CA LEU A 86 -11.69 -12.42 8.15
C LEU A 86 -10.53 -13.35 7.76
N SER A 87 -10.74 -14.65 7.95
CA SER A 87 -9.78 -15.69 7.58
C SER A 87 -10.51 -16.84 6.90
N ARG A 88 -9.80 -17.57 6.03
CA ARG A 88 -10.31 -18.76 5.36
C ARG A 88 -10.84 -19.79 6.35
N THR A 89 -12.03 -20.33 6.08
CA THR A 89 -12.64 -21.42 6.85
C THR A 89 -12.16 -22.78 6.36
N THR A 90 -12.26 -23.81 7.21
CA THR A 90 -12.03 -25.21 6.80
C THR A 90 -13.18 -25.76 5.96
N GLU A 91 -14.40 -25.30 6.26
CA GLU A 91 -15.62 -25.75 5.59
C GLU A 91 -15.79 -25.08 4.23
N ALA A 92 -16.53 -25.77 3.34
CA ALA A 92 -16.98 -25.19 2.09
C ALA A 92 -17.92 -24.00 2.32
N GLY A 93 -17.93 -23.06 1.38
CA GLY A 93 -18.68 -21.81 1.46
C GLY A 93 -17.91 -20.69 0.80
N ASP A 94 -18.44 -19.47 0.86
CA ASP A 94 -17.82 -18.29 0.22
C ASP A 94 -16.40 -18.01 0.71
N LEU A 95 -16.12 -18.29 1.99
CA LEU A 95 -14.82 -18.10 2.64
C LEU A 95 -14.01 -19.40 2.77
N GLY A 96 -14.44 -20.47 2.10
CA GLY A 96 -13.82 -21.78 2.18
C GLY A 96 -12.55 -21.94 1.33
N PRO A 97 -12.00 -23.16 1.24
CA PRO A 97 -10.87 -23.47 0.38
C PRO A 97 -11.16 -23.21 -1.11
N ASN A 98 -10.13 -22.80 -1.85
CA ASN A 98 -10.16 -22.55 -3.30
C ASN A 98 -11.15 -21.45 -3.76
N ARG A 99 -11.49 -20.54 -2.86
CA ARG A 99 -12.35 -19.38 -3.13
C ARG A 99 -11.52 -18.14 -3.43
N ILE A 100 -12.11 -17.21 -4.18
CA ILE A 100 -11.56 -15.88 -4.46
C ILE A 100 -12.31 -14.88 -3.57
N VAL A 101 -11.56 -14.10 -2.80
CA VAL A 101 -12.07 -13.03 -1.94
C VAL A 101 -11.14 -11.85 -2.12
N GLU A 102 -11.64 -10.81 -2.79
CA GLU A 102 -10.80 -9.72 -3.30
C GLU A 102 -11.37 -8.34 -2.97
N ARG A 103 -10.52 -7.34 -3.11
CA ARG A 103 -10.76 -5.90 -2.98
C ARG A 103 -11.59 -5.49 -1.76
N PRO A 104 -11.22 -5.92 -0.54
CA PRO A 104 -11.94 -5.53 0.66
C PRO A 104 -12.03 -4.01 0.80
N LYS A 105 -13.21 -3.50 1.13
CA LYS A 105 -13.45 -2.09 1.45
C LYS A 105 -14.29 -1.99 2.71
N VAL A 106 -13.90 -1.11 3.63
CA VAL A 106 -14.61 -0.88 4.90
C VAL A 106 -15.08 0.56 4.97
N ILE A 107 -16.35 0.75 5.34
CA ILE A 107 -16.93 2.05 5.68
C ILE A 107 -17.63 1.97 7.03
N TYR A 108 -17.67 3.08 7.77
CA TYR A 108 -18.40 3.18 9.03
C TYR A 108 -19.84 3.63 8.78
N ASN A 109 -20.80 2.96 9.39
CA ASN A 109 -22.21 3.34 9.38
C ASN A 109 -22.57 4.05 10.69
N ASP A 110 -22.94 5.33 10.59
CA ASP A 110 -23.18 6.18 11.76
C ASP A 110 -24.43 5.76 12.54
N ASP A 111 -25.45 5.25 11.85
CA ASP A 111 -26.75 4.90 12.46
C ASP A 111 -26.69 3.60 13.27
N THR A 112 -25.96 2.61 12.75
CA THR A 112 -25.80 1.30 13.39
C THR A 112 -24.59 1.23 14.32
N GLY A 113 -23.66 2.18 14.17
CA GLY A 113 -22.38 2.20 14.87
C GLY A 113 -21.44 1.06 14.46
N LYS A 114 -21.65 0.45 13.29
CA LYS A 114 -20.87 -0.70 12.79
C LYS A 114 -19.94 -0.30 11.66
N TYR A 115 -18.82 -1.01 11.59
CA TYR A 115 -18.00 -1.03 10.38
C TYR A 115 -18.54 -2.12 9.45
N VAL A 116 -18.77 -1.75 8.19
CA VAL A 116 -19.32 -2.64 7.16
C VAL A 116 -18.24 -2.91 6.12
N LEU A 117 -17.89 -4.18 5.97
CA LEU A 117 -16.91 -4.69 5.01
C LEU A 117 -17.64 -5.24 3.79
N TYR A 118 -17.28 -4.77 2.60
CA TYR A 118 -17.64 -5.40 1.33
C TYR A 118 -16.43 -6.08 0.69
N LEU A 119 -16.72 -7.16 -0.04
CA LEU A 119 -15.75 -8.03 -0.70
C LEU A 119 -16.26 -8.40 -2.08
N HIS A 120 -15.37 -8.58 -3.04
CA HIS A 120 -15.66 -9.42 -4.21
C HIS A 120 -15.55 -10.88 -3.77
N ILE A 121 -16.60 -11.67 -4.01
CA ILE A 121 -16.66 -13.11 -3.70
C ILE A 121 -16.81 -13.89 -5.01
N ASP A 122 -15.89 -14.82 -5.26
CA ASP A 122 -15.92 -15.61 -6.48
C ASP A 122 -15.47 -17.08 -6.34
N SER A 123 -15.86 -17.86 -7.34
CA SER A 123 -15.28 -19.16 -7.63
C SER A 123 -13.91 -18.99 -8.29
N SER A 124 -13.10 -20.05 -8.29
CA SER A 124 -11.77 -20.04 -8.93
C SER A 124 -11.78 -19.75 -10.44
N ASP A 125 -12.94 -19.91 -11.10
CA ASP A 125 -13.16 -19.58 -12.51
C ASP A 125 -13.94 -18.27 -12.72
N TYR A 126 -14.11 -17.46 -11.68
CA TYR A 126 -14.73 -16.14 -11.68
C TYR A 126 -16.18 -16.09 -12.20
N LYS A 127 -16.96 -17.15 -11.96
CA LYS A 127 -18.34 -17.30 -12.43
C LYS A 127 -19.41 -16.98 -11.40
N ASP A 128 -19.09 -16.99 -10.11
CA ASP A 128 -20.05 -16.59 -9.09
C ASP A 128 -20.35 -15.09 -9.24
N ALA A 129 -19.30 -14.26 -9.37
CA ALA A 129 -19.37 -12.81 -9.59
C ALA A 129 -20.34 -12.11 -8.63
N LYS A 130 -20.06 -12.23 -7.32
CA LYS A 130 -20.89 -11.71 -6.23
C LYS A 130 -20.14 -10.66 -5.41
N ILE A 131 -20.90 -9.84 -4.70
CA ILE A 131 -20.38 -9.14 -3.51
C ILE A 131 -20.59 -10.01 -2.26
N GLY A 132 -19.76 -9.84 -1.25
CA GLY A 132 -19.92 -10.36 0.11
C GLY A 132 -19.99 -9.22 1.12
N ILE A 133 -20.75 -9.41 2.21
CA ILE A 133 -20.91 -8.40 3.28
C ILE A 133 -20.57 -9.02 4.63
N ALA A 134 -19.81 -8.27 5.43
CA ALA A 134 -19.50 -8.59 6.83
C ALA A 134 -19.56 -7.32 7.70
N THR A 135 -19.74 -7.47 9.01
CA THR A 135 -19.73 -6.33 9.95
C THR A 135 -18.81 -6.54 11.14
N GLY A 136 -18.22 -5.48 11.65
CA GLY A 136 -17.37 -5.46 12.84
C GLY A 136 -17.64 -4.24 13.75
N ASP A 137 -17.18 -4.34 14.99
CA ASP A 137 -17.29 -3.26 16.00
C ASP A 137 -16.13 -2.27 15.98
N THR A 138 -14.99 -2.67 15.40
CA THR A 138 -13.79 -1.84 15.26
C THR A 138 -13.17 -2.07 13.89
N VAL A 139 -12.37 -1.13 13.40
CA VAL A 139 -11.77 -1.18 12.05
C VAL A 139 -11.00 -2.49 11.81
N CYS A 140 -10.04 -2.81 12.68
CA CYS A 140 -9.24 -4.05 12.61
C CYS A 140 -9.77 -5.18 13.51
N GLY A 141 -11.03 -5.11 13.94
CA GLY A 141 -11.65 -6.17 14.74
C GLY A 141 -11.92 -7.45 13.94
N LYS A 142 -12.47 -8.48 14.58
CA LYS A 142 -13.01 -9.64 13.88
C LYS A 142 -14.39 -9.32 13.32
N TYR A 143 -14.61 -9.66 12.05
CA TYR A 143 -15.87 -9.37 11.37
C TYR A 143 -16.74 -10.62 11.34
N THR A 144 -18.04 -10.43 11.49
CA THR A 144 -19.04 -11.47 11.24
C THR A 144 -19.45 -11.40 9.77
N TYR A 145 -19.10 -12.44 9.01
CA TYR A 145 -19.54 -12.60 7.64
C TYR A 145 -21.02 -12.98 7.59
N HIS A 146 -21.80 -12.31 6.73
CA HIS A 146 -23.24 -12.50 6.66
C HIS A 146 -23.65 -13.36 5.46
N ARG A 147 -23.29 -12.93 4.25
CA ARG A 147 -23.70 -13.57 2.99
C ARG A 147 -22.97 -12.97 1.79
N SER A 148 -23.06 -13.68 0.66
CA SER A 148 -22.79 -13.14 -0.67
C SER A 148 -24.04 -13.12 -1.55
N PHE A 149 -24.10 -12.20 -2.51
CA PHE A 149 -25.15 -12.13 -3.51
C PHE A 149 -24.72 -11.31 -4.74
N ARG A 150 -25.48 -11.48 -5.82
CA ARG A 150 -25.38 -10.64 -7.02
C ARG A 150 -26.22 -9.37 -6.81
N PRO A 151 -25.62 -8.16 -6.77
CA PRO A 151 -26.35 -6.94 -6.46
C PRO A 151 -27.42 -6.69 -7.53
N LEU A 152 -28.68 -6.57 -7.11
CA LEU A 152 -29.84 -6.43 -8.01
C LEU A 152 -29.94 -7.55 -9.08
N GLY A 153 -29.43 -8.75 -8.78
CA GLY A 153 -29.37 -9.88 -9.70
C GLY A 153 -28.28 -9.79 -10.79
N LYS A 154 -27.42 -8.78 -10.71
CA LYS A 154 -26.38 -8.48 -11.72
C LYS A 154 -25.00 -8.95 -11.28
N GLN A 155 -24.07 -9.12 -12.22
CA GLN A 155 -22.72 -9.57 -11.87
C GLN A 155 -21.98 -8.45 -11.14
N SER A 156 -21.10 -8.83 -10.22
CA SER A 156 -20.13 -7.94 -9.60
C SER A 156 -18.80 -8.68 -9.48
N ARG A 157 -17.75 -8.15 -10.10
CA ARG A 157 -16.37 -8.63 -9.87
C ARG A 157 -15.62 -7.57 -9.08
N ASP A 158 -14.63 -6.95 -9.72
CA ASP A 158 -13.90 -5.83 -9.17
C ASP A 158 -14.85 -4.76 -8.66
N MET A 159 -14.57 -4.30 -7.44
CA MET A 159 -15.42 -3.37 -6.74
C MET A 159 -14.64 -2.36 -5.90
N GLY A 160 -15.35 -1.28 -5.58
CA GLY A 160 -14.98 -0.30 -4.57
C GLY A 160 -16.21 0.15 -3.78
N LEU A 161 -15.99 0.83 -2.66
CA LEU A 161 -17.03 1.47 -1.87
C LEU A 161 -16.75 2.95 -1.72
N PHE A 162 -17.82 3.74 -1.68
CA PHE A 162 -17.76 5.17 -1.42
C PHE A 162 -18.88 5.53 -0.44
N LYS A 163 -18.53 6.21 0.64
CA LYS A 163 -19.47 6.85 1.56
C LYS A 163 -19.39 8.36 1.31
N ASP A 164 -20.52 8.97 1.01
CA ASP A 164 -20.61 10.40 0.75
C ASP A 164 -20.75 11.19 2.07
N ASP A 165 -20.56 12.50 2.00
CA ASP A 165 -20.56 13.41 3.16
C ASP A 165 -21.93 13.46 3.87
N ASP A 166 -23.00 13.09 3.18
CA ASP A 166 -24.36 13.02 3.73
C ASP A 166 -24.67 11.67 4.43
N GLY A 167 -23.71 10.76 4.46
CA GLY A 167 -23.87 9.43 5.03
C GLY A 167 -24.49 8.41 4.08
N SER A 168 -24.87 8.77 2.85
CA SER A 168 -25.25 7.78 1.85
C SER A 168 -24.02 7.00 1.36
N ALA A 169 -24.20 5.73 1.03
CA ALA A 169 -23.11 4.87 0.60
C ALA A 169 -23.41 4.17 -0.72
N TYR A 170 -22.36 3.87 -1.48
CA TYR A 170 -22.45 3.38 -2.84
C TYR A 170 -21.43 2.27 -3.10
N LEU A 171 -21.88 1.23 -3.79
CA LEU A 171 -21.06 0.22 -4.43
C LEU A 171 -20.67 0.71 -5.83
N MET A 172 -19.39 0.69 -6.12
CA MET A 172 -18.89 0.78 -7.50
C MET A 172 -18.46 -0.61 -7.94
N THR A 173 -18.86 -1.05 -9.12
CA THR A 173 -18.57 -2.42 -9.56
C THR A 173 -18.50 -2.56 -11.07
N GLU A 174 -17.64 -3.48 -11.53
CA GLU A 174 -17.63 -3.99 -12.90
C GLU A 174 -18.61 -5.15 -13.06
N ASP A 175 -19.56 -4.98 -13.99
CA ASP A 175 -20.39 -6.06 -14.51
C ASP A 175 -19.93 -6.41 -15.93
N ARG A 176 -19.43 -7.63 -16.11
CA ARG A 176 -18.92 -8.13 -17.40
C ARG A 176 -19.93 -8.14 -18.53
N GLU A 177 -21.22 -8.13 -18.22
CA GLU A 177 -22.28 -8.13 -19.22
C GLU A 177 -22.72 -6.70 -19.58
N TYR A 178 -22.55 -5.73 -18.68
CA TYR A 178 -23.21 -4.42 -18.81
C TYR A 178 -22.33 -3.19 -18.58
N GLY A 179 -21.08 -3.36 -18.16
CA GLY A 179 -20.15 -2.26 -17.89
C GLY A 179 -20.06 -1.87 -16.42
N THR A 180 -19.40 -0.74 -16.17
CA THR A 180 -19.20 -0.20 -14.82
C THR A 180 -20.47 0.46 -14.29
N ARG A 181 -20.72 0.36 -12.98
CA ARG A 181 -21.88 0.95 -12.32
C ARG A 181 -21.55 1.60 -10.99
N ILE A 182 -22.38 2.58 -10.62
CA ILE A 182 -22.56 3.05 -9.24
C ILE A 182 -23.95 2.60 -8.79
N MET A 183 -24.02 1.92 -7.65
CA MET A 183 -25.26 1.46 -7.05
C MET A 183 -25.37 1.96 -5.62
N SER A 184 -26.53 2.49 -5.22
CA SER A 184 -26.77 2.95 -3.85
C SER A 184 -26.97 1.78 -2.89
N LEU A 185 -26.59 1.98 -1.63
CA LEU A 185 -26.81 1.03 -0.56
C LEU A 185 -28.05 1.41 0.28
N SER A 186 -28.58 0.45 1.05
CA SER A 186 -29.58 0.71 2.08
C SER A 186 -28.99 1.48 3.26
N ASP A 187 -29.82 2.09 4.11
CA ASP A 187 -29.38 2.92 5.24
C ASP A 187 -28.46 2.17 6.23
N ASP A 188 -28.63 0.85 6.39
CA ASP A 188 -27.76 -0.01 7.20
C ASP A 188 -26.47 -0.47 6.48
N TYR A 189 -26.33 -0.10 5.20
CA TYR A 189 -25.32 -0.55 4.25
C TYR A 189 -25.26 -2.07 4.07
N LEU A 190 -26.32 -2.83 4.38
CA LEU A 190 -26.31 -4.29 4.27
C LEU A 190 -27.02 -4.80 3.01
N ASN A 191 -27.45 -3.91 2.11
CA ASN A 191 -28.03 -4.27 0.83
C ASN A 191 -27.77 -3.20 -0.23
N VAL A 192 -27.93 -3.59 -1.50
CA VAL A 192 -27.93 -2.65 -2.64
C VAL A 192 -29.37 -2.35 -3.01
N THR A 193 -29.71 -1.06 -3.16
CA THR A 193 -31.10 -0.59 -3.34
C THR A 193 -31.42 -0.26 -4.79
N ASP A 194 -30.58 0.54 -5.44
CA ASP A 194 -30.83 1.04 -6.80
C ASP A 194 -29.54 1.24 -7.59
N ILE A 195 -29.69 1.41 -8.90
CA ILE A 195 -28.59 1.79 -9.79
C ILE A 195 -28.59 3.31 -9.91
N THR A 196 -27.55 3.94 -9.39
CA THR A 196 -27.38 5.40 -9.43
C THR A 196 -26.89 5.86 -10.80
N TYR A 197 -25.95 5.12 -11.40
CA TYR A 197 -25.43 5.41 -12.74
C TYR A 197 -24.86 4.16 -13.43
N GLU A 198 -24.93 4.14 -14.76
CA GLU A 198 -24.41 3.06 -15.60
C GLU A 198 -23.55 3.60 -16.74
N TRP A 199 -22.34 3.06 -16.90
CA TRP A 199 -21.57 3.20 -18.12
C TRP A 199 -21.71 1.94 -18.97
N LYS A 200 -21.78 2.11 -20.29
CA LYS A 200 -21.55 0.99 -21.23
C LYS A 200 -20.07 0.62 -21.35
N TYR A 201 -19.20 1.49 -20.89
CA TYR A 201 -17.76 1.28 -20.86
C TYR A 201 -17.38 0.39 -19.67
N PHE A 202 -16.33 -0.42 -19.84
CA PHE A 202 -15.84 -1.38 -18.85
C PHE A 202 -14.54 -0.86 -18.23
N ALA A 203 -14.68 -0.27 -17.05
CA ALA A 203 -13.59 -0.02 -16.13
C ALA A 203 -13.73 -0.96 -14.91
N GLU A 204 -12.74 -1.80 -14.68
CA GLU A 204 -12.60 -2.59 -13.44
C GLU A 204 -11.78 -1.81 -12.40
N SER A 205 -11.55 -2.42 -11.24
CA SER A 205 -10.88 -1.83 -10.07
C SER A 205 -11.40 -0.46 -9.63
N PRO A 206 -12.73 -0.21 -9.54
CA PRO A 206 -13.22 1.14 -9.39
C PRO A 206 -12.86 1.75 -8.02
N ALA A 207 -12.37 3.00 -8.05
CA ALA A 207 -12.10 3.82 -6.87
C ALA A 207 -12.72 5.21 -7.04
N MET A 208 -13.11 5.87 -5.95
CA MET A 208 -13.74 7.18 -6.02
C MET A 208 -13.10 8.19 -5.07
N LEU A 209 -13.01 9.41 -5.57
CA LEU A 209 -12.56 10.60 -4.84
C LEU A 209 -13.65 11.66 -4.97
N LYS A 210 -14.05 12.27 -3.85
CA LYS A 210 -14.83 13.50 -3.86
C LYS A 210 -13.92 14.66 -3.47
N GLN A 211 -13.83 15.66 -4.33
CA GLN A 211 -12.94 16.80 -4.10
C GLN A 211 -13.44 18.03 -4.86
N ASN A 212 -13.41 19.19 -4.21
CA ASN A 212 -13.77 20.48 -4.81
C ASN A 212 -15.15 20.51 -5.52
N GLY A 213 -16.13 19.80 -4.96
CA GLY A 213 -17.50 19.72 -5.50
C GLY A 213 -17.66 18.81 -6.71
N TYR A 214 -16.66 17.98 -7.01
CA TYR A 214 -16.70 16.94 -8.03
C TYR A 214 -16.51 15.57 -7.40
N TYR A 215 -17.13 14.57 -8.02
CA TYR A 215 -16.83 13.16 -7.86
C TYR A 215 -15.94 12.74 -9.02
N PHE A 216 -14.88 12.01 -8.74
CA PHE A 216 -13.99 11.40 -9.70
C PHE A 216 -14.04 9.89 -9.48
N ILE A 217 -14.37 9.13 -10.51
CA ILE A 217 -14.27 7.68 -10.50
C ILE A 217 -13.07 7.28 -11.36
N PHE A 218 -12.26 6.37 -10.84
CA PHE A 218 -11.06 5.81 -11.46
C PHE A 218 -11.29 4.33 -11.73
N GLY A 219 -10.61 3.78 -12.72
CA GLY A 219 -10.59 2.34 -12.95
C GLY A 219 -9.59 1.94 -14.04
N SER A 220 -9.36 0.64 -14.16
CA SER A 220 -8.48 0.05 -15.18
C SER A 220 -9.28 -0.59 -16.31
N HIS A 221 -8.63 -0.80 -17.46
CA HIS A 221 -9.18 -1.69 -18.47
C HIS A 221 -9.15 -3.17 -18.02
N LEU A 222 -9.89 -4.03 -18.72
CA LEU A 222 -9.98 -5.48 -18.44
C LEU A 222 -8.82 -6.26 -19.08
N THR A 223 -7.64 -6.24 -18.47
CA THR A 223 -6.44 -6.94 -19.00
C THR A 223 -5.93 -8.06 -18.09
N GLY A 224 -6.77 -8.54 -17.18
CA GLY A 224 -6.39 -9.50 -16.15
C GLY A 224 -5.29 -8.90 -15.27
N TRP A 225 -4.27 -9.69 -14.95
CA TRP A 225 -3.15 -9.21 -14.12
C TRP A 225 -2.21 -8.20 -14.81
N ASN A 226 -2.31 -8.00 -16.13
CA ASN A 226 -1.44 -7.06 -16.82
C ASN A 226 -1.88 -5.63 -16.53
N ALA A 227 -0.95 -4.77 -16.11
CA ALA A 227 -1.21 -3.34 -15.99
C ALA A 227 -1.57 -2.70 -17.35
N ASN A 228 -2.36 -1.63 -17.29
CA ASN A 228 -2.81 -0.84 -18.44
C ASN A 228 -2.87 0.66 -18.08
N ASP A 229 -3.11 1.52 -19.06
CA ASP A 229 -3.31 2.95 -18.82
C ASP A 229 -4.69 3.15 -18.17
N ASN A 230 -4.71 3.36 -16.85
CA ASN A 230 -5.95 3.50 -16.10
C ASN A 230 -6.62 4.82 -16.49
N VAL A 231 -7.93 4.85 -16.33
CA VAL A 231 -8.79 5.94 -16.76
C VAL A 231 -9.56 6.51 -15.58
N TYR A 232 -10.03 7.74 -15.72
CA TYR A 232 -10.98 8.37 -14.81
C TYR A 232 -12.10 9.09 -15.57
N SER A 233 -13.19 9.32 -14.86
CA SER A 233 -14.33 10.15 -15.28
C SER A 233 -14.75 11.02 -14.10
N TYR A 234 -15.39 12.17 -14.35
CA TYR A 234 -15.85 13.08 -13.31
C TYR A 234 -17.28 13.58 -13.51
N ALA A 235 -17.94 13.92 -12.41
CA ALA A 235 -19.28 14.50 -12.39
C ALA A 235 -19.50 15.41 -11.16
N LYS A 236 -20.55 16.23 -11.19
CA LYS A 236 -21.01 17.00 -10.02
C LYS A 236 -22.05 16.26 -9.17
N SER A 237 -22.57 15.14 -9.68
CA SER A 237 -23.53 14.27 -9.01
C SER A 237 -23.18 12.83 -9.34
N LEU A 238 -23.36 11.92 -8.39
CA LEU A 238 -23.17 10.48 -8.62
C LEU A 238 -24.10 9.93 -9.70
N SER A 239 -25.27 10.55 -9.89
CA SER A 239 -26.22 10.23 -10.97
C SER A 239 -25.83 10.83 -12.33
N GLY A 240 -24.68 11.50 -12.41
CA GLY A 240 -24.18 12.14 -13.62
C GLY A 240 -24.81 13.50 -13.96
N PRO A 241 -24.63 13.98 -15.21
CA PRO A 241 -23.88 13.30 -16.27
C PRO A 241 -22.38 13.21 -15.93
N TRP A 242 -21.79 12.07 -16.25
CA TRP A 242 -20.36 11.83 -16.11
C TRP A 242 -19.61 12.21 -17.40
N SER A 243 -18.38 12.68 -17.28
CA SER A 243 -17.51 12.93 -18.43
C SER A 243 -17.19 11.63 -19.17
N GLU A 244 -16.71 11.74 -20.41
CA GLU A 244 -16.02 10.62 -21.05
C GLU A 244 -14.82 10.18 -20.19
N TRP A 245 -14.48 8.90 -20.28
CA TRP A 245 -13.30 8.33 -19.65
C TRP A 245 -12.04 8.83 -20.33
N THR A 246 -11.03 9.20 -19.54
CA THR A 246 -9.73 9.68 -20.04
C THR A 246 -8.61 9.24 -19.11
N GLU A 247 -7.39 9.12 -19.62
CA GLU A 247 -6.22 8.73 -18.84
C GLU A 247 -5.75 9.85 -17.89
N PHE A 248 -5.16 9.47 -16.76
CA PHE A 248 -4.58 10.41 -15.78
C PHE A 248 -3.08 10.23 -15.56
N ALA A 249 -2.48 9.17 -16.09
CA ALA A 249 -1.04 8.93 -16.12
C ALA A 249 -0.50 9.12 -17.56
N PRO A 250 0.81 9.24 -17.78
CA PRO A 250 1.38 9.27 -19.12
C PRO A 250 0.96 8.02 -19.91
N ILE A 251 0.35 8.22 -21.09
CA ILE A 251 -0.10 7.13 -21.96
C ILE A 251 1.09 6.23 -22.31
N GLY A 252 0.89 4.91 -22.23
CA GLY A 252 1.91 3.88 -22.42
C GLY A 252 2.71 3.54 -21.16
N SER A 253 2.61 4.32 -20.09
CA SER A 253 3.23 3.99 -18.80
C SER A 253 2.57 2.79 -18.12
N LYS A 254 1.34 2.43 -18.54
CA LYS A 254 0.49 1.44 -17.89
C LYS A 254 0.25 1.78 -16.42
N THR A 255 -0.01 3.07 -16.17
CA THR A 255 -0.14 3.64 -14.82
C THR A 255 1.07 3.28 -13.97
N PHE A 256 2.27 3.45 -14.54
CA PHE A 256 3.55 3.04 -13.96
C PHE A 256 3.61 1.56 -13.54
N SER A 257 3.12 0.69 -14.43
CA SER A 257 2.98 -0.75 -14.21
C SER A 257 2.21 -1.06 -12.92
N SER A 258 1.05 -0.46 -12.75
CA SER A 258 0.16 -0.72 -11.61
C SER A 258 -1.32 -0.65 -12.00
N GLN A 259 -2.16 -1.12 -11.10
CA GLN A 259 -3.62 -1.07 -11.21
C GLN A 259 -4.19 -0.36 -9.99
N VAL A 260 -5.06 0.63 -10.20
CA VAL A 260 -5.70 1.37 -9.12
C VAL A 260 -6.45 0.44 -8.15
N SER A 261 -6.45 0.80 -6.87
CA SER A 261 -7.23 0.11 -5.83
C SER A 261 -8.00 1.08 -4.94
N TYR A 262 -7.41 2.25 -4.67
CA TYR A 262 -8.02 3.31 -3.86
C TYR A 262 -7.46 4.67 -4.24
N ILE A 263 -8.14 5.76 -3.83
CA ILE A 263 -7.63 7.13 -3.94
C ILE A 263 -7.82 7.79 -2.59
N GLN A 264 -6.71 8.14 -1.92
CA GLN A 264 -6.73 8.75 -0.60
C GLN A 264 -6.66 10.27 -0.71
N PRO A 265 -7.65 11.04 -0.23
CA PRO A 265 -7.54 12.49 -0.19
C PRO A 265 -6.31 12.97 0.58
N LEU A 266 -5.64 14.01 0.07
CA LEU A 266 -4.49 14.66 0.69
C LEU A 266 -4.62 16.19 0.55
N GLY A 267 -5.35 16.80 1.47
CA GLY A 267 -5.66 18.23 1.40
C GLY A 267 -6.64 18.60 0.28
N THR A 268 -6.59 19.85 -0.17
CA THR A 268 -7.62 20.42 -1.05
C THR A 268 -7.39 20.17 -2.54
N ASN A 269 -6.14 20.01 -2.98
CA ASN A 269 -5.79 19.88 -4.41
C ASN A 269 -4.91 18.67 -4.71
N ASN A 270 -4.61 17.84 -3.70
CA ASN A 270 -3.89 16.60 -3.88
C ASN A 270 -4.72 15.42 -3.37
N ALA A 271 -4.36 14.26 -3.89
CA ALA A 271 -4.72 12.95 -3.36
C ALA A 271 -3.50 12.04 -3.49
N ILE A 272 -3.64 10.80 -3.07
CA ILE A 272 -2.64 9.75 -3.24
C ILE A 272 -3.30 8.69 -4.10
N TYR A 273 -2.74 8.46 -5.28
CA TYR A 273 -3.03 7.28 -6.07
C TYR A 273 -2.49 6.07 -5.33
N ILE A 274 -3.33 5.06 -5.14
CA ILE A 274 -2.98 3.80 -4.51
C ILE A 274 -3.27 2.70 -5.52
N GLY A 275 -2.22 2.00 -5.95
CA GLY A 275 -2.35 0.86 -6.85
C GLY A 275 -1.43 -0.30 -6.50
N ASP A 276 -1.80 -1.47 -7.01
CA ASP A 276 -1.02 -2.70 -6.89
C ASP A 276 -0.18 -2.92 -8.14
N ARG A 277 1.08 -3.30 -7.96
CA ARG A 277 1.95 -3.86 -9.00
C ARG A 277 1.92 -5.36 -8.86
N TRP A 278 0.96 -5.97 -9.55
CA TRP A 278 0.74 -7.41 -9.53
C TRP A 278 1.86 -8.21 -10.17
N VAL A 279 2.28 -9.27 -9.50
CA VAL A 279 3.21 -10.27 -10.02
C VAL A 279 2.47 -11.60 -10.11
N SER A 280 1.76 -11.83 -11.21
CA SER A 280 0.83 -12.97 -11.35
C SER A 280 1.47 -14.35 -11.19
N THR A 281 2.76 -14.48 -11.49
CA THR A 281 3.53 -15.72 -11.30
C THR A 281 4.04 -15.92 -9.88
N ASN A 282 3.95 -14.89 -9.03
CA ASN A 282 4.38 -14.91 -7.64
C ASN A 282 3.66 -13.80 -6.85
N LEU A 283 2.39 -14.00 -6.53
CA LEU A 283 1.55 -12.93 -5.94
C LEU A 283 2.08 -12.40 -4.61
N ALA A 284 2.78 -13.24 -3.83
CA ALA A 284 3.44 -12.83 -2.59
C ALA A 284 4.52 -11.75 -2.80
N ALA A 285 5.07 -11.64 -4.02
CA ALA A 285 6.05 -10.62 -4.40
C ALA A 285 5.44 -9.36 -5.03
N SER A 286 4.10 -9.25 -5.07
CA SER A 286 3.43 -8.03 -5.52
C SER A 286 3.74 -6.87 -4.57
N THR A 287 3.82 -5.66 -5.13
CA THR A 287 4.21 -4.44 -4.41
C THR A 287 3.20 -3.32 -4.63
N TYR A 288 3.35 -2.21 -3.91
CA TYR A 288 2.41 -1.09 -3.92
C TYR A 288 3.01 0.10 -4.66
N VAL A 289 2.26 0.70 -5.58
CA VAL A 289 2.61 1.95 -6.26
C VAL A 289 1.72 3.04 -5.68
N TRP A 290 2.27 3.79 -4.73
CA TRP A 290 1.62 4.94 -4.12
C TRP A 290 2.29 6.22 -4.60
N LEU A 291 1.54 7.11 -5.24
CA LEU A 291 2.07 8.29 -5.90
C LEU A 291 1.18 9.52 -5.62
N PRO A 292 1.74 10.73 -5.52
CA PRO A 292 0.94 11.94 -5.44
C PRO A 292 0.09 12.11 -6.69
N LEU A 293 -1.20 12.35 -6.49
CA LEU A 293 -2.18 12.61 -7.53
C LEU A 293 -2.58 14.08 -7.43
N LYS A 294 -2.37 14.83 -8.51
CA LYS A 294 -2.75 16.25 -8.57
C LYS A 294 -4.16 16.40 -9.13
N VAL A 295 -4.98 17.20 -8.46
CA VAL A 295 -6.35 17.54 -8.90
C VAL A 295 -6.46 19.05 -9.09
N ASP A 296 -6.61 19.49 -10.33
CA ASP A 296 -6.75 20.90 -10.71
C ASP A 296 -8.07 21.11 -11.48
N GLY A 297 -9.09 21.61 -10.78
CA GLY A 297 -10.46 21.61 -11.28
C GLY A 297 -10.92 20.18 -11.55
N THR A 298 -11.16 19.86 -12.83
CA THR A 298 -11.54 18.52 -13.28
C THR A 298 -10.38 17.72 -13.86
N LYS A 299 -9.19 18.32 -13.97
CA LYS A 299 -8.01 17.65 -14.51
C LYS A 299 -7.30 16.89 -13.41
N VAL A 300 -7.09 15.61 -13.64
CA VAL A 300 -6.29 14.74 -12.77
C VAL A 300 -4.96 14.41 -13.46
N THR A 301 -3.86 14.40 -12.72
CA THR A 301 -2.54 14.06 -13.26
C THR A 301 -1.73 13.25 -12.24
N LEU A 302 -1.12 12.17 -12.72
CA LEU A 302 -0.22 11.29 -11.99
C LEU A 302 1.16 11.33 -12.64
N GLU A 303 2.19 11.63 -11.85
CA GLU A 303 3.58 11.62 -12.28
C GLU A 303 4.38 10.64 -11.42
N TRP A 304 5.48 10.12 -11.98
CA TRP A 304 6.36 9.22 -11.23
C TRP A 304 7.29 10.01 -10.32
N HIS A 305 7.41 9.55 -9.08
CA HIS A 305 8.34 10.06 -8.08
C HIS A 305 9.07 8.87 -7.47
N ASP A 306 10.41 8.85 -7.53
CA ASP A 306 11.21 7.73 -7.01
C ASP A 306 11.03 7.57 -5.49
N SER A 307 10.89 8.69 -4.78
CA SER A 307 10.67 8.76 -3.34
C SER A 307 10.00 10.10 -3.01
N TRP A 308 9.00 10.10 -2.14
CA TRP A 308 8.31 11.34 -1.76
C TRP A 308 7.77 11.28 -0.33
N THR A 309 7.75 12.42 0.35
CA THR A 309 7.31 12.56 1.74
C THR A 309 5.90 13.14 1.79
N PRO A 310 4.89 12.42 2.30
CA PRO A 310 3.57 13.00 2.57
C PRO A 310 3.60 13.88 3.83
N ASP A 311 2.93 15.03 3.78
CA ASP A 311 2.55 15.82 4.95
C ASP A 311 1.02 15.74 5.10
N VAL A 312 0.57 14.68 5.78
CA VAL A 312 -0.85 14.39 6.00
C VAL A 312 -1.57 15.52 6.75
N ALA A 313 -0.89 16.18 7.69
CA ALA A 313 -1.46 17.25 8.49
C ALA A 313 -1.69 18.52 7.66
N LYS A 314 -0.78 18.86 6.74
CA LYS A 314 -0.92 20.02 5.84
C LYS A 314 -1.65 19.70 4.54
N GLY A 315 -1.84 18.42 4.21
CA GLY A 315 -2.41 18.01 2.93
C GLY A 315 -1.49 18.32 1.74
N THR A 316 -0.17 18.21 1.96
CA THR A 316 0.86 18.49 0.97
C THR A 316 1.86 17.35 0.89
N TRP A 317 2.83 17.45 -0.01
CA TRP A 317 3.93 16.50 -0.13
C TRP A 317 5.18 17.20 -0.67
N SER A 318 6.34 16.55 -0.54
CA SER A 318 7.60 17.01 -1.12
C SER A 318 8.39 15.86 -1.74
N GLU A 319 9.18 16.18 -2.76
CA GLU A 319 10.16 15.24 -3.32
C GLU A 319 11.23 14.89 -2.28
N ALA A 320 11.55 13.59 -2.19
CA ALA A 320 12.63 13.13 -1.35
C ALA A 320 13.85 12.81 -2.22
N LYS A 321 15.02 13.28 -1.80
CA LYS A 321 16.29 13.04 -2.48
C LYS A 321 17.12 12.05 -1.69
N SER A 322 17.76 11.14 -2.40
CA SER A 322 18.66 10.17 -1.80
C SER A 322 20.07 10.24 -2.38
N THR A 323 21.06 10.00 -1.52
CA THR A 323 22.43 9.72 -1.91
C THR A 323 22.62 8.21 -2.06
N ARG A 324 23.12 7.79 -3.23
CA ARG A 324 23.46 6.40 -3.52
C ARG A 324 24.87 6.04 -3.08
N ARG A 325 25.05 4.83 -2.53
CA ARG A 325 26.35 4.22 -2.25
C ARG A 325 26.33 2.76 -2.68
N GLU A 326 27.30 2.38 -3.51
CA GLU A 326 27.37 1.02 -4.05
C GLU A 326 27.80 0.02 -2.96
N GLY A 327 27.24 -1.18 -3.03
CA GLY A 327 27.51 -2.25 -2.08
C GLY A 327 28.96 -2.72 -2.16
N GLU A 328 29.53 -2.82 -3.36
CA GLU A 328 30.91 -3.26 -3.56
C GLU A 328 31.97 -2.29 -3.02
N ASP A 329 31.58 -1.03 -2.73
CA ASP A 329 32.45 -0.02 -2.11
C ASP A 329 32.33 0.00 -0.57
N ALA A 330 31.42 -0.79 0.00
CA ALA A 330 31.20 -0.87 1.44
C ALA A 330 32.22 -1.78 2.15
N GLU A 331 32.30 -1.67 3.47
CA GLU A 331 33.14 -2.55 4.28
C GLU A 331 32.49 -3.92 4.42
N LEU A 332 33.21 -4.96 3.98
CA LEU A 332 32.75 -6.35 4.03
C LEU A 332 33.45 -7.09 5.18
N ALA A 333 32.70 -7.92 5.88
CA ALA A 333 33.26 -8.81 6.91
C ALA A 333 32.78 -10.25 6.75
N ASP A 334 33.55 -11.15 7.35
CA ASP A 334 33.37 -12.60 7.34
C ASP A 334 33.33 -13.18 5.91
N GLU A 335 32.22 -13.81 5.49
CA GLU A 335 32.12 -14.44 4.16
C GLU A 335 31.47 -13.59 3.08
N ALA A 336 31.00 -12.38 3.45
CA ALA A 336 30.43 -11.43 2.51
C ALA A 336 31.48 -11.03 1.47
N ARG A 337 31.07 -10.98 0.21
CA ARG A 337 31.98 -10.71 -0.91
C ARG A 337 31.24 -10.15 -2.10
N VAL A 338 31.98 -9.41 -2.91
CA VAL A 338 31.49 -8.94 -4.20
C VAL A 338 31.24 -10.14 -5.13
N ILE A 339 30.06 -10.17 -5.74
CA ILE A 339 29.61 -11.16 -6.72
C ILE A 339 29.19 -10.44 -8.01
N SER A 340 29.11 -11.17 -9.11
CA SER A 340 28.51 -10.66 -10.35
C SER A 340 26.99 -10.60 -10.23
N CYS A 341 26.39 -9.51 -10.70
CA CYS A 341 24.96 -9.31 -10.76
C CYS A 341 24.61 -8.43 -11.96
N ASN A 342 24.13 -9.03 -13.06
CA ASN A 342 23.89 -8.29 -14.31
C ASN A 342 22.73 -7.28 -14.23
N GLU A 343 21.82 -7.45 -13.27
CA GLU A 343 20.71 -6.52 -13.06
C GLU A 343 21.04 -5.41 -12.05
N CYS A 344 22.21 -5.48 -11.42
CA CYS A 344 22.70 -4.51 -10.44
C CYS A 344 23.56 -3.44 -11.12
N SER A 345 23.79 -2.32 -10.43
CA SER A 345 24.70 -1.31 -10.95
C SER A 345 26.13 -1.84 -11.03
N GLY A 346 26.85 -1.40 -12.06
CA GLY A 346 28.23 -1.83 -12.26
C GLY A 346 28.39 -3.34 -12.46
N ASP A 347 27.30 -4.06 -12.74
CA ASP A 347 27.20 -5.52 -12.84
C ASP A 347 27.66 -6.27 -11.57
N LYS A 348 27.54 -5.63 -10.39
CA LYS A 348 28.06 -6.13 -9.11
C LYS A 348 27.05 -5.99 -7.98
N ALA A 349 27.20 -6.86 -7.00
CA ALA A 349 26.51 -6.78 -5.71
C ALA A 349 27.39 -7.40 -4.63
N VAL A 350 27.03 -7.20 -3.36
CA VAL A 350 27.58 -7.95 -2.24
C VAL A 350 26.66 -9.10 -1.92
N GLY A 351 27.15 -10.32 -2.16
CA GLY A 351 26.46 -11.55 -1.77
C GLY A 351 27.03 -12.14 -0.50
N TYR A 352 26.51 -13.31 -0.11
CA TYR A 352 26.92 -14.05 1.08
C TYR A 352 26.76 -13.26 2.39
N ILE A 353 25.73 -12.41 2.45
CA ILE A 353 25.30 -11.75 3.68
C ILE A 353 24.53 -12.77 4.53
N GLY A 354 24.81 -12.83 5.83
CA GLY A 354 24.35 -13.90 6.71
C GLY A 354 25.10 -15.20 6.46
N GLY A 355 24.37 -16.32 6.43
CA GLY A 355 24.94 -17.65 6.25
C GLY A 355 25.67 -18.19 7.48
N ASP A 356 26.37 -19.31 7.30
CA ASP A 356 27.02 -20.03 8.39
C ASP A 356 28.14 -19.20 9.04
N LYS A 357 28.79 -18.31 8.28
CA LYS A 357 29.85 -17.43 8.78
C LYS A 357 29.38 -16.00 9.02
N LYS A 358 28.09 -15.73 8.89
CA LYS A 358 27.47 -14.44 9.26
C LYS A 358 28.08 -13.24 8.52
N GLY A 359 28.26 -13.37 7.20
CA GLY A 359 28.74 -12.27 6.35
C GLY A 359 27.96 -10.98 6.54
N THR A 360 28.65 -9.85 6.53
CA THR A 360 28.03 -8.52 6.69
C THR A 360 28.56 -7.52 5.68
N VAL A 361 27.72 -6.54 5.36
CA VAL A 361 28.08 -5.35 4.59
C VAL A 361 27.79 -4.12 5.42
N THR A 362 28.76 -3.22 5.53
CA THR A 362 28.69 -2.02 6.38
C THR A 362 29.02 -0.77 5.60
N PHE A 363 28.05 0.12 5.48
CA PHE A 363 28.20 1.45 4.89
C PHE A 363 28.54 2.46 5.99
N LYS A 364 29.66 3.15 5.84
CA LYS A 364 30.14 4.18 6.77
C LYS A 364 30.05 5.57 6.14
N GLY A 365 30.14 6.61 6.97
CA GLY A 365 30.19 7.97 6.47
C GLY A 365 28.83 8.47 5.95
N ILE A 366 27.72 7.93 6.48
CA ILE A 366 26.38 8.30 6.05
C ILE A 366 26.04 9.68 6.63
N LYS A 367 25.81 10.63 5.72
CA LYS A 367 25.47 11.99 6.08
C LYS A 367 23.98 12.11 6.33
N SER A 368 23.62 12.90 7.35
CA SER A 368 22.24 13.20 7.67
C SER A 368 22.12 14.53 8.41
N SER A 369 20.96 15.17 8.27
CA SER A 369 20.50 16.27 9.13
C SER A 369 19.97 15.81 10.49
N GLY A 370 19.95 14.50 10.73
CA GLY A 370 19.43 13.87 11.93
C GLY A 370 17.91 13.59 11.90
N GLY A 371 17.48 12.67 12.75
CA GLY A 371 16.08 12.26 12.93
C GLY A 371 15.66 11.05 12.10
N LEU A 372 14.40 10.64 12.30
CA LEU A 372 13.79 9.48 11.66
C LEU A 372 13.77 9.64 10.14
N SER A 373 14.39 8.68 9.45
CA SER A 373 14.67 8.73 8.03
C SER A 373 14.38 7.39 7.34
N THR A 374 13.98 7.44 6.08
CA THR A 374 13.88 6.23 5.26
C THR A 374 15.25 5.82 4.73
N ILE A 375 15.63 4.57 4.99
CA ILE A 375 16.80 3.91 4.40
C ILE A 375 16.31 2.88 3.40
N ASN A 376 16.76 2.99 2.15
CA ASN A 376 16.42 2.03 1.11
C ASN A 376 17.63 1.18 0.72
N ILE A 377 17.40 -0.10 0.52
CA ILE A 377 18.40 -1.09 0.12
C ILE A 377 17.98 -1.64 -1.23
N LYS A 378 18.77 -1.36 -2.27
CA LYS A 378 18.65 -2.02 -3.57
C LYS A 378 19.28 -3.40 -3.48
N TYR A 379 18.58 -4.41 -4.01
CA TYR A 379 18.99 -5.79 -3.81
C TYR A 379 18.54 -6.73 -4.93
N ARG A 380 19.14 -7.92 -4.97
CA ARG A 380 18.60 -9.10 -5.66
C ARG A 380 18.26 -10.20 -4.66
N ASN A 381 17.16 -10.87 -4.95
CA ASN A 381 16.78 -12.12 -4.33
C ASN A 381 16.32 -13.08 -5.43
N GLY A 382 17.18 -14.05 -5.75
CA GLY A 382 16.92 -15.07 -6.76
C GLY A 382 15.95 -16.16 -6.33
N ASP A 383 15.50 -16.19 -5.07
CA ASP A 383 14.57 -17.19 -4.57
C ASP A 383 13.12 -16.86 -4.98
N VAL A 384 12.20 -17.82 -4.86
CA VAL A 384 10.76 -17.57 -5.04
C VAL A 384 10.17 -16.91 -3.79
N GLY A 385 10.64 -17.31 -2.62
CA GLY A 385 10.24 -16.72 -1.35
C GLY A 385 11.05 -15.47 -1.01
N SER A 386 10.54 -14.71 -0.03
CA SER A 386 11.27 -13.60 0.55
C SER A 386 12.50 -14.08 1.33
N ARG A 387 13.58 -13.32 1.26
CA ARG A 387 14.66 -13.38 2.25
C ARG A 387 14.44 -12.31 3.32
N PHE A 388 15.23 -12.40 4.38
CA PHE A 388 15.22 -11.44 5.47
C PHE A 388 16.64 -11.05 5.82
N ALA A 389 16.81 -9.83 6.33
CA ALA A 389 18.05 -9.39 6.92
C ALA A 389 17.76 -8.38 8.04
N THR A 390 18.64 -8.35 9.02
CA THR A 390 18.70 -7.29 10.02
C THR A 390 19.48 -6.13 9.45
N VAL A 391 18.85 -4.96 9.41
CA VAL A 391 19.50 -3.69 9.10
C VAL A 391 19.70 -2.96 10.40
N SER A 392 20.95 -2.63 10.71
CA SER A 392 21.31 -1.88 11.90
C SER A 392 21.86 -0.50 11.55
N VAL A 393 21.36 0.53 12.23
CA VAL A 393 21.82 1.91 12.11
C VAL A 393 22.24 2.37 13.49
N ASN A 394 23.53 2.70 13.66
CA ASN A 394 24.11 3.15 14.93
C ASN A 394 23.79 2.25 16.15
N GLY A 395 23.59 0.95 15.93
CA GLY A 395 23.28 -0.04 16.97
C GLY A 395 21.78 -0.33 17.17
N GLU A 396 20.88 0.50 16.65
CA GLU A 396 19.45 0.14 16.54
C GLU A 396 19.25 -0.79 15.35
N SER A 397 18.28 -1.72 15.43
CA SER A 397 18.12 -2.78 14.43
C SER A 397 16.66 -3.01 14.08
N GLN A 398 16.38 -3.24 12.78
CA GLN A 398 15.11 -3.73 12.29
C GLN A 398 15.32 -4.94 11.39
N LYS A 399 14.45 -5.94 11.51
CA LYS A 399 14.34 -7.02 10.53
C LYS A 399 13.55 -6.49 9.33
N LEU A 400 14.14 -6.56 8.14
CA LEU A 400 13.47 -6.21 6.88
C LEU A 400 13.24 -7.44 6.01
N ALA A 401 12.12 -7.42 5.28
CA ALA A 401 11.83 -8.39 4.23
C ALA A 401 12.45 -7.97 2.89
N PHE A 402 12.84 -8.96 2.09
CA PHE A 402 13.41 -8.79 0.76
C PHE A 402 12.71 -9.77 -0.19
N LEU A 403 11.65 -9.31 -0.85
CA LEU A 403 10.84 -10.08 -1.78
C LEU A 403 11.65 -10.67 -2.94
N SER A 404 11.14 -11.71 -3.58
CA SER A 404 11.71 -12.27 -4.80
C SER A 404 11.84 -11.21 -5.90
N THR A 405 13.01 -11.14 -6.54
CA THR A 405 13.27 -10.22 -7.66
C THR A 405 13.32 -10.95 -9.02
N ARG A 406 12.96 -12.24 -9.08
CA ARG A 406 13.03 -13.07 -10.30
C ARG A 406 12.20 -12.53 -11.47
N HIS A 407 11.15 -11.76 -11.16
CA HIS A 407 10.24 -11.16 -12.13
C HIS A 407 10.73 -9.79 -12.63
N LEU A 408 11.77 -9.22 -12.01
CA LEU A 408 12.32 -7.91 -12.33
C LEU A 408 13.50 -8.05 -13.27
N SER A 409 13.56 -7.18 -14.27
CA SER A 409 14.75 -6.93 -15.11
C SER A 409 15.82 -6.08 -14.40
N GLU A 410 15.50 -5.54 -13.22
CA GLU A 410 16.36 -4.70 -12.39
C GLU A 410 16.40 -5.23 -10.94
N THR A 411 16.99 -4.45 -10.03
CA THR A 411 16.98 -4.75 -8.59
C THR A 411 15.62 -4.47 -7.95
N GLY A 412 15.33 -5.20 -6.88
CA GLY A 412 14.26 -4.84 -5.96
C GLY A 412 14.72 -3.76 -5.00
N LEU A 413 13.79 -3.17 -4.27
CA LEU A 413 14.07 -2.20 -3.22
C LEU A 413 13.38 -2.64 -1.92
N SER A 414 14.09 -2.64 -0.81
CA SER A 414 13.49 -2.80 0.52
C SER A 414 13.74 -1.55 1.34
N ARG A 415 12.78 -1.16 2.19
CA ARG A 415 12.86 0.07 2.98
C ARG A 415 12.68 -0.20 4.47
N GLY A 416 13.40 0.55 5.28
CA GLY A 416 13.27 0.61 6.73
C GLY A 416 13.40 2.05 7.24
N PHE A 417 13.03 2.27 8.50
CA PHE A 417 12.93 3.61 9.09
C PHE A 417 13.83 3.70 10.32
N PHE A 418 14.83 4.58 10.30
CA PHE A 418 15.84 4.64 11.34
C PHE A 418 16.11 6.07 11.75
N ASP A 419 16.32 6.30 13.05
CA ASP A 419 16.87 7.56 13.53
C ASP A 419 18.34 7.67 13.10
N LEU A 420 18.65 8.71 12.33
CA LEU A 420 20.02 9.09 12.00
C LEU A 420 20.48 10.18 12.97
N GLU A 421 21.77 10.17 13.29
CA GLU A 421 22.44 11.27 13.97
C GLU A 421 22.76 12.39 12.96
N GLU A 422 22.70 13.65 13.40
CA GLU A 422 23.16 14.77 12.59
C GLU A 422 24.68 14.67 12.37
N GLY A 423 25.15 14.86 11.14
CA GLY A 423 26.56 14.80 10.79
C GLY A 423 26.86 13.71 9.76
N SER A 424 28.04 13.11 9.82
CA SER A 424 28.54 12.14 8.83
C SER A 424 28.88 10.77 9.39
N ASP A 425 28.68 10.55 10.68
CA ASP A 425 29.28 9.40 11.37
C ASP A 425 28.33 8.20 11.46
N ASN A 426 27.14 8.33 10.86
CA ASN A 426 26.18 7.24 10.81
C ASN A 426 26.76 6.04 10.06
N THR A 427 26.52 4.87 10.64
CA THR A 427 26.93 3.58 10.09
C THR A 427 25.71 2.69 9.92
N ILE A 428 25.60 2.07 8.74
CA ILE A 428 24.49 1.18 8.40
C ILE A 428 25.07 -0.19 8.05
N THR A 429 24.71 -1.21 8.83
CA THR A 429 25.16 -2.59 8.64
C THR A 429 23.98 -3.47 8.26
N ILE A 430 24.12 -4.24 7.19
CA ILE A 430 23.18 -5.28 6.80
C ILE A 430 23.82 -6.63 7.14
N SER A 431 23.09 -7.42 7.92
CA SER A 431 23.51 -8.74 8.39
C SER A 431 22.30 -9.67 8.44
N ASN A 432 22.51 -10.98 8.55
CA ASN A 432 21.42 -11.88 8.89
C ASN A 432 21.93 -12.94 9.87
N GLY A 433 21.21 -13.10 10.99
CA GLY A 433 21.52 -14.11 12.00
C GLY A 433 21.00 -15.50 11.65
N ASP A 434 19.94 -15.56 10.83
CA ASP A 434 19.20 -16.77 10.52
C ASP A 434 19.17 -17.01 9.00
N GLY A 435 20.18 -17.74 8.50
CA GLY A 435 20.30 -18.09 7.08
C GLY A 435 20.87 -16.96 6.22
N TRP A 436 20.61 -17.03 4.91
CA TRP A 436 21.16 -16.10 3.92
C TRP A 436 20.28 -14.86 3.76
N GLY A 437 20.91 -13.68 3.75
CA GLY A 437 20.30 -12.41 3.37
C GLY A 437 20.22 -12.22 1.85
N PRO A 438 19.71 -11.06 1.38
CA PRO A 438 19.70 -10.72 -0.04
C PRO A 438 21.12 -10.40 -0.55
N ASP A 439 21.29 -10.35 -1.86
CA ASP A 439 22.49 -9.77 -2.46
C ASP A 439 22.29 -8.24 -2.56
N VAL A 440 23.15 -7.45 -1.94
CA VAL A 440 23.00 -5.99 -1.81
C VAL A 440 23.71 -5.28 -2.97
N ASP A 441 22.94 -4.59 -3.81
CA ASP A 441 23.44 -3.74 -4.91
C ASP A 441 23.89 -2.39 -4.36
N ALA A 442 23.00 -1.67 -3.67
CA ALA A 442 23.30 -0.33 -3.18
C ALA A 442 22.46 0.06 -1.97
N LEU A 443 22.97 1.04 -1.23
CA LEU A 443 22.25 1.78 -0.21
C LEU A 443 21.80 3.13 -0.78
N LEU A 444 20.55 3.52 -0.55
CA LEU A 444 20.06 4.88 -0.75
C LEU A 444 19.70 5.45 0.63
N SER A 445 20.47 6.43 1.09
CA SER A 445 20.19 7.19 2.31
C SER A 445 19.65 8.57 1.93
N PRO A 446 19.02 9.33 2.85
CA PRO A 446 18.70 10.73 2.62
C PRO A 446 19.92 11.53 2.14
N ALA A 447 19.66 12.54 1.30
CA ALA A 447 20.69 13.37 0.66
C ALA A 447 21.43 14.32 1.60
#